data_AF-A0A2B9DT98-F1
#
_entry.id   AF-A0A2B9DT98-F1
#
_cell.length_a   1.000
_cell.length_b   1.000
_cell.length_c   1.000
_cell.angle_alpha   90.00
_cell.angle_beta   90.00
_cell.angle_gamma   90.00
#
_symmetry.space_group_name_H-M   'P 1'
#
loop_
_entity.id
_entity.type
_entity.pdbx_description
1 polymer ?
#
loop_
_entity_poly.entity_id
_entity_poly.type
_entity_poly.pdbx_seq_one_letter_code
_entity_poly.pdbx_strand_id
1 'polypeptide(L)' 'MSDQKLKKVDSKMTDINGDRTVDGWEYKWDALGQQNGQFKYQNTSTNAPWNTLSTSVNYSPLSKA' A
#
# COMPACT_ATOMS: atom_id res chain seq x y z
N MET A 1 -10.58 18.45 -3.39
CA MET A 1 -10.08 17.09 -3.69
C MET A 1 -10.13 16.33 -2.39
N SER A 2 -11.08 15.40 -2.25
CA SER A 2 -11.28 14.64 -1.02
C SER A 2 -10.07 13.73 -0.79
N ASP A 3 -9.36 13.89 0.32
CA ASP A 3 -8.33 12.96 0.81
C ASP A 3 -8.98 11.65 1.25
N GLN A 4 -9.66 10.98 0.33
CA GLN A 4 -10.35 9.74 0.60
C GLN A 4 -9.32 8.62 0.65
N LYS A 5 -8.65 8.54 1.80
CA LYS A 5 -7.64 7.54 2.12
C LYS A 5 -8.23 6.16 1.87
N LEU A 6 -7.68 5.44 0.90
CA LEU A 6 -8.13 4.08 0.60
C LEU A 6 -8.14 3.25 1.88
N LYS A 7 -9.18 2.46 2.08
CA LYS A 7 -9.30 1.60 3.25
C LYS A 7 -8.34 0.43 3.08
N LYS A 8 -7.43 0.23 4.04
CA LYS A 8 -6.66 -1.01 4.12
C LYS A 8 -7.62 -2.14 4.46
N VAL A 9 -7.68 -3.17 3.62
CA VAL A 9 -8.62 -4.29 3.77
C VAL A 9 -7.93 -5.59 4.19
N ASP A 10 -6.62 -5.69 3.99
CA ASP A 10 -5.84 -6.87 4.37
C ASP A 10 -4.40 -6.49 4.74
N SER A 11 -3.78 -7.31 5.57
CA SER A 11 -2.34 -7.27 5.83
C SER A 11 -1.83 -8.64 6.20
N LYS A 12 -0.77 -9.08 5.53
CA LYS A 12 -0.19 -10.41 5.70
C LYS A 12 1.31 -10.32 5.91
N MET A 13 1.82 -11.03 6.89
CA MET A 13 3.26 -11.25 7.09
C MET A 13 3.78 -12.24 6.04
N THR A 14 4.95 -11.96 5.49
CA THR A 14 5.65 -12.85 4.57
C THR A 14 6.93 -13.36 5.21
N ASP A 15 7.08 -14.69 5.19
CA ASP A 15 8.31 -15.44 5.44
C ASP A 15 8.52 -16.27 4.17
N ILE A 16 9.45 -15.82 3.33
CA ILE A 16 9.69 -16.33 1.98
C ILE A 16 10.61 -17.55 2.04
N ASN A 17 11.47 -17.65 3.05
CA ASN A 17 12.49 -18.70 3.17
C ASN A 17 12.17 -19.76 4.25
N GLY A 18 11.13 -19.55 5.06
CA GLY A 18 10.64 -20.48 6.09
C GLY A 18 11.47 -20.51 7.37
N ASP A 19 12.34 -19.52 7.60
CA ASP A 19 13.24 -19.49 8.76
C ASP A 19 12.59 -18.93 10.03
N ARG A 20 11.29 -18.58 9.96
CA ARG A 20 10.48 -17.95 11.02
C ARG A 20 10.85 -16.49 11.30
N THR A 21 11.67 -15.88 10.45
CA THR A 21 11.93 -14.45 10.42
C THR A 21 10.90 -13.77 9.52
N VAL A 22 10.47 -12.59 9.92
CA VAL A 22 9.59 -11.77 9.08
C VAL A 22 10.44 -11.09 8.01
N ASP A 23 10.31 -11.54 6.76
CA ASP A 23 10.96 -10.91 5.60
C ASP A 23 10.24 -9.63 5.16
N GLY A 24 8.92 -9.56 5.40
CA GLY A 24 8.12 -8.44 4.94
C GLY A 24 6.65 -8.50 5.31
N TRP A 25 5.92 -7.49 4.81
CA TRP A 25 4.48 -7.36 4.95
C TRP A 25 3.85 -7.01 3.60
N GLU A 26 2.82 -7.74 3.22
CA GLU A 26 1.91 -7.38 2.15
C GLU A 26 0.74 -6.59 2.75
N TYR A 27 0.37 -5.46 2.13
CA TYR A 27 -0.79 -4.66 2.50
C TYR A 27 -1.69 -4.50 1.28
N LYS A 28 -3.00 -4.69 1.45
CA LYS A 28 -3.98 -4.48 0.39
C LYS A 28 -4.94 -3.36 0.75
N TRP A 29 -5.24 -2.53 -0.24
CA TRP A 29 -6.19 -1.44 -0.14
C TRP A 29 -7.30 -1.63 -1.17
N ASP A 30 -8.53 -1.35 -0.75
CA ASP A 30 -9.68 -1.38 -1.65
C ASP A 30 -9.85 -0.02 -2.33
N ALA A 31 -9.80 -0.02 -3.66
CA ALA A 31 -10.01 1.14 -4.51
C ALA A 31 -11.39 1.14 -5.20
N LEU A 32 -12.26 0.17 -4.88
CA LEU A 32 -13.62 0.11 -5.43
C LEU A 32 -14.42 1.37 -5.08
N GLY A 33 -15.19 1.86 -6.06
CA GLY A 33 -15.99 3.07 -5.91
C GLY A 33 -15.21 4.38 -6.05
N GLN A 34 -13.88 4.35 -6.13
CA GLN A 34 -13.10 5.54 -6.47
C GLN A 34 -12.88 5.62 -7.98
N GLN A 35 -13.41 6.68 -8.60
CA GLN A 35 -13.39 6.85 -10.05
C GLN A 35 -12.01 7.29 -10.55
N ASN A 36 -11.29 8.09 -9.78
CA ASN A 36 -9.97 8.58 -10.11
C ASN A 36 -9.27 9.10 -8.85
N GLY A 37 -7.94 9.07 -8.85
CA GLY A 37 -7.17 9.64 -7.75
C GLY A 37 -5.72 9.21 -7.71
N GLN A 38 -5.06 9.58 -6.62
CA GLN A 38 -3.68 9.22 -6.34
C GLN A 38 -3.62 8.45 -5.03
N PHE A 39 -3.21 7.19 -5.09
CA PHE A 39 -2.82 6.45 -3.91
C PHE A 39 -1.41 6.88 -3.49
N LYS A 40 -1.22 7.14 -2.20
CA LYS A 40 0.10 7.40 -1.59
C LYS A 40 0.28 6.51 -0.38
N TYR A 41 1.45 5.91 -0.26
CA TYR A 41 1.85 5.13 0.90
C TYR A 41 3.24 5.55 1.36
N GLN A 42 3.42 5.59 2.67
CA GLN A 42 4.69 5.86 3.33
C GLN A 42 4.83 4.92 4.53
N ASN A 43 6.01 4.35 4.69
CA ASN A 43 6.38 3.55 5.86
C ASN A 43 7.79 3.90 6.30
N THR A 44 7.94 4.25 7.57
CA THR A 44 9.23 4.59 8.17
C THR A 44 9.68 3.44 9.06
N SER A 45 10.92 2.99 8.87
CA SER A 45 11.46 1.88 9.65
C SER A 45 11.48 2.21 11.14
N THR A 46 10.98 1.30 11.98
CA THR A 46 11.03 1.43 13.44
C THR A 46 12.48 1.39 13.97
N ASN A 47 13.35 0.64 13.30
CA ASN A 47 14.72 0.35 13.77
C ASN A 47 15.78 1.23 13.10
N ALA A 48 15.42 1.91 12.01
CA ALA A 48 16.23 2.90 11.32
C ALA A 48 15.34 4.09 10.91
N PRO A 49 14.94 4.98 11.84
CA PRO A 49 13.93 6.02 11.59
C PRO A 49 14.27 7.01 10.47
N TRP A 50 15.53 7.06 10.05
CA TRP A 50 15.98 7.82 8.89
C TRP A 50 15.67 7.15 7.55
N ASN A 51 15.26 5.87 7.53
CA ASN A 51 14.88 5.14 6.34
C ASN A 51 13.35 5.14 6.17
N THR A 52 12.87 5.81 5.11
CA THR A 52 11.46 5.87 4.76
C THR A 52 11.25 5.34 3.34
N LEU A 53 10.39 4.32 3.22
CA LEU A 53 9.86 3.86 1.94
C LEU A 53 8.64 4.72 1.58
N SER A 54 8.54 5.17 0.33
CA SER A 54 7.33 5.80 -0.19
C SER A 54 6.97 5.27 -1.58
N THR A 55 5.68 5.21 -1.88
CA THR A 55 5.18 4.92 -3.23
C THR A 55 3.94 5.76 -3.52
N SER A 56 3.73 6.09 -4.80
CA SER A 56 2.49 6.69 -5.25
C SER A 56 2.07 6.14 -6.60
N VAL A 57 0.78 5.89 -6.75
CA VAL A 57 0.19 5.39 -7.99
C VAL A 57 -1.03 6.23 -8.31
N ASN A 58 -1.06 6.79 -9.52
CA ASN A 58 -2.26 7.39 -10.07
C ASN A 58 -3.15 6.28 -10.62
N TYR A 59 -4.44 6.33 -10.31
CA TYR A 59 -5.42 5.43 -10.88
C TYR A 59 -6.54 6.24 -11.53
N SER A 60 -7.00 5.75 -12.66
CA SER A 60 -8.13 6.26 -13.44
C SER A 60 -8.99 5.08 -13.87
N PRO A 61 -10.26 5.27 -14.22
CA PRO A 61 -11.05 4.19 -14.76
C PRO A 61 -10.42 3.77 -16.08
N LEU A 62 -10.46 2.47 -16.39
CA LEU A 62 -10.29 2.03 -17.78
C LEU A 62 -11.40 2.70 -18.58
N SER A 63 -11.04 3.44 -19.65
CA SER A 63 -12.05 3.93 -20.59
C SER A 63 -12.82 2.72 -21.08
N LYS A 64 -14.14 2.67 -20.81
CA LYS A 64 -15.01 1.67 -21.43
C LYS A 64 -14.90 1.89 -22.94
N ALA A 65 -14.34 0.89 -23.64
CA ALA A 65 -14.39 0.79 -25.09
C ALA A 65 -15.82 0.45 -25.54
#